data_AF-A0A930PUH2-F1
#
_entry.id   AF-A0A930PUH2-F1
#
_cell.length_a   1.000
_cell.length_b   1.000
_cell.length_c   1.000
_cell.angle_alpha   90.00
_cell.angle_beta   90.00
_cell.angle_gamma   90.00
#
_symmetry.space_group_name_H-M   'P 1'
#
loop_
_entity.id
_entity.type
_entity.pdbx_description
1 polymer ?
#
loop_
_entity_poly.entity_id
_entity_poly.type
_entity_poly.pdbx_seq_one_letter_code
_entity_poly.pdbx_strand_id
1 'polypeptide(L)'
;MAGPQNPTAADPKARGGQYVTVPAFAAPGQSMPSHSRTAPDSTVVYSPKGWKWEEAGDAYSLAVSKMAGAAIEASVRRMRTTFGQVFYIKGVADTVPPFNGEAVGDTCRVQDAITLDIVAEWRWAGSRWERMQVDNQQISNLDVGKLTAGSASINELAARKIASDVGRFLELTTDQLTVTGNASFTDVVARNIWTRVITAQQGEFEQVHAGMLAANSVTADNIQVGALDGQVITGATIQTSKQNQRGLKIHDNGMQVYSSKGWKSLDIDATTGTIEVSGRIAQRDSWSEIYFNDIVSTYTQSDRGVAGEKWGCGLLFDSLEDEWRPGVVALLKASTGEPSITIQSPVPEGGSHSLPSLTVSPAAIVMQTPAGGGSLSFNSSGLFMRTNQSYMRITGTEFAFGVDGGGTGKLWCGQNGYILRAANWKEQGGCYVAGGDVVMAYDNKNAVWCNSSGVHHTGSKQFGMPVPGETKERGGLWLFHSSTESPYDGIEYWENVTLDSGGHARWELPSYVPKIASKKAPWVVFTSGGAQGVLHQEGFGPDAAPWYVDVTGAPNTQVAVLVKGARQINTEWTEDGDVILRDYARESPWHPGIAAPGESNDEILGGGLYGPAPNRNAKENPHE
;
A
#
# COMPACT_ATOMS: atom_id res chain seq x y z
N MET A 1 17.80 19.66 -49.20
CA MET A 1 18.85 18.74 -49.70
C MET A 1 18.92 18.91 -51.21
N ALA A 2 20.10 19.14 -51.81
CA ALA A 2 20.23 19.29 -53.26
C ALA A 2 20.10 17.91 -53.96
N GLY A 3 19.44 17.85 -55.12
CA GLY A 3 19.23 16.60 -55.88
C GLY A 3 20.52 16.00 -56.47
N PRO A 4 20.46 14.78 -57.04
CA PRO A 4 21.64 14.08 -57.55
C PRO A 4 22.28 14.83 -58.73
N GLN A 5 23.61 14.96 -58.69
CA GLN A 5 24.39 15.77 -59.64
C GLN A 5 24.78 15.06 -60.95
N ASN A 6 24.44 13.77 -61.13
CA ASN A 6 24.58 13.05 -62.38
C ASN A 6 23.70 11.77 -62.39
N PRO A 7 23.44 11.15 -63.56
CA PRO A 7 22.61 9.95 -63.66
C PRO A 7 23.17 8.75 -62.88
N THR A 8 24.49 8.70 -62.68
CA THR A 8 25.18 7.64 -61.92
C THR A 8 24.95 7.75 -60.41
N ALA A 9 24.71 8.97 -59.91
CA ALA A 9 24.39 9.29 -58.52
C ALA A 9 22.87 9.29 -58.23
N ALA A 10 22.02 9.06 -59.24
CA ALA A 10 20.58 8.95 -59.07
C ALA A 10 20.17 7.53 -58.62
N ASP A 11 19.06 7.45 -57.88
CA ASP A 11 18.39 6.19 -57.54
C ASP A 11 18.20 5.32 -58.81
N PRO A 12 18.47 4.00 -58.79
CA PRO A 12 18.24 3.12 -59.93
C PRO A 12 16.85 3.25 -60.57
N LYS A 13 15.82 3.58 -59.77
CA LYS A 13 14.43 3.81 -60.21
C LYS A 13 14.20 5.19 -60.86
N ALA A 14 15.19 6.08 -60.80
CA ALA A 14 15.18 7.44 -61.36
C ALA A 14 15.99 7.56 -62.67
N ARG A 15 16.53 6.43 -63.20
CA ARG A 15 17.43 6.42 -64.36
C ARG A 15 16.76 6.73 -65.70
N GLY A 16 15.43 6.69 -65.79
CA GLY A 16 14.66 6.96 -67.00
C GLY A 16 14.47 8.45 -67.33
N GLY A 17 14.81 9.35 -66.41
CA GLY A 17 14.66 10.81 -66.57
C GLY A 17 13.84 11.45 -65.45
N GLN A 18 13.87 12.79 -65.32
CA GLN A 18 13.14 13.54 -64.27
C GLN A 18 12.09 14.46 -64.93
N TYR A 19 10.85 14.46 -64.43
CA TYR A 19 9.81 15.42 -64.86
C TYR A 19 9.83 16.70 -64.01
N VAL A 20 9.62 17.87 -64.64
CA VAL A 20 9.32 19.14 -63.98
C VAL A 20 7.86 19.51 -64.28
N THR A 21 7.02 19.68 -63.24
CA THR A 21 5.58 19.96 -63.37
C THR A 21 5.26 21.47 -63.33
N VAL A 22 4.29 21.86 -64.17
CA VAL A 22 3.49 23.12 -64.31
C VAL A 22 3.54 24.20 -63.19
N PRO A 23 3.22 25.48 -63.49
CA PRO A 23 3.86 26.38 -64.45
C PRO A 23 4.25 27.69 -63.74
N ALA A 24 5.54 27.93 -63.51
CA ALA A 24 6.00 29.29 -63.26
C ALA A 24 7.37 29.46 -63.92
N PHE A 25 7.38 30.38 -64.89
CA PHE A 25 8.49 30.88 -65.70
C PHE A 25 9.90 30.43 -65.25
N ALA A 26 10.52 29.55 -66.02
CA ALA A 26 11.97 29.41 -66.04
C ALA A 26 12.48 29.68 -67.46
N ALA A 27 13.36 30.67 -67.56
CA ALA A 27 13.96 31.16 -68.79
C ALA A 27 14.88 30.10 -69.46
N PRO A 28 15.15 30.21 -70.77
CA PRO A 28 16.01 29.27 -71.49
C PRO A 28 17.46 29.37 -71.00
N GLY A 29 18.08 28.25 -70.57
CA GLY A 29 19.54 28.19 -70.42
C GLY A 29 20.14 27.41 -69.25
N GLN A 30 19.39 26.65 -68.45
CA GLN A 30 19.98 25.84 -67.38
C GLN A 30 19.42 24.43 -67.39
N SER A 31 20.20 23.53 -67.97
CA SER A 31 20.00 22.11 -67.89
C SER A 31 21.33 21.42 -67.68
N MET A 32 21.51 20.74 -66.54
CA MET A 32 22.04 19.36 -66.42
C MET A 32 21.86 18.90 -64.97
N PRO A 33 21.66 17.58 -64.69
CA PRO A 33 21.96 16.44 -65.56
C PRO A 33 20.82 15.38 -65.58
N SER A 34 20.07 15.06 -66.63
CA SER A 34 20.25 15.20 -68.07
C SER A 34 18.87 15.09 -68.75
N HIS A 35 18.05 16.11 -68.51
CA HIS A 35 17.02 16.74 -69.36
C HIS A 35 16.43 15.95 -70.51
N SER A 36 15.58 14.99 -70.16
CA SER A 36 14.45 14.60 -71.00
C SER A 36 13.19 15.30 -70.50
N ARG A 37 12.33 15.81 -71.41
CA ARG A 37 10.98 16.31 -71.06
C ARG A 37 10.01 15.17 -70.71
N THR A 38 10.50 13.95 -70.79
CA THR A 38 9.80 12.70 -70.53
C THR A 38 10.68 11.82 -69.66
N ALA A 39 10.09 11.04 -68.75
CA ALA A 39 10.81 10.07 -67.93
C ALA A 39 10.23 8.68 -68.20
N PRO A 40 10.46 8.09 -69.39
CA PRO A 40 9.97 6.76 -69.69
C PRO A 40 10.54 5.79 -68.64
N ASP A 41 9.68 4.97 -68.06
CA ASP A 41 10.05 3.89 -67.13
C ASP A 41 10.65 4.32 -65.77
N SER A 42 10.46 5.58 -65.35
CA SER A 42 10.93 6.07 -64.04
C SER A 42 9.80 6.21 -63.01
N THR A 43 9.93 5.56 -61.86
CA THR A 43 8.94 5.60 -60.77
C THR A 43 9.26 6.65 -59.69
N VAL A 44 10.36 7.40 -59.84
CA VAL A 44 10.81 8.45 -58.91
C VAL A 44 11.29 9.66 -59.69
N VAL A 45 10.84 10.86 -59.32
CA VAL A 45 11.26 12.14 -59.93
C VAL A 45 11.67 13.16 -58.87
N TYR A 46 12.57 14.08 -59.25
CA TYR A 46 13.13 15.10 -58.35
C TYR A 46 12.86 16.51 -58.88
N SER A 47 12.70 17.48 -57.97
CA SER A 47 12.60 18.90 -58.31
C SER A 47 13.96 19.58 -58.36
N PRO A 48 14.10 20.70 -59.10
CA PRO A 48 15.31 21.53 -59.08
C PRO A 48 15.68 22.07 -57.69
N LYS A 49 14.71 22.13 -56.76
CA LYS A 49 14.90 22.56 -55.36
C LYS A 49 15.08 21.39 -54.38
N GLY A 50 15.19 20.16 -54.86
CA GLY A 50 15.51 18.98 -54.05
C GLY A 50 14.32 18.21 -53.45
N TRP A 51 13.13 18.40 -53.99
CA TRP A 51 11.94 17.66 -53.56
C TRP A 51 11.88 16.32 -54.29
N LYS A 52 11.56 15.22 -53.59
CA LYS A 52 11.44 13.87 -54.15
C LYS A 52 9.96 13.50 -54.24
N TRP A 53 9.51 13.07 -55.42
CA TRP A 53 8.20 12.44 -55.62
C TRP A 53 8.40 11.01 -56.10
N GLU A 54 7.68 10.07 -55.50
CA GLU A 54 7.69 8.66 -55.85
C GLU A 54 6.29 8.30 -56.32
N GLU A 55 6.20 7.59 -57.44
CA GLU A 55 4.95 7.13 -58.02
C GLU A 55 4.27 6.19 -57.02
N ALA A 56 3.26 6.72 -56.34
CA ALA A 56 2.43 5.98 -55.40
C ALA A 56 1.17 5.52 -56.14
N GLY A 57 1.22 4.32 -56.73
CA GLY A 57 0.08 3.72 -57.42
C GLY A 57 0.24 2.22 -57.58
N ASP A 58 -0.87 1.49 -57.49
CA ASP A 58 -0.92 0.06 -57.81
C ASP A 58 -0.88 -0.18 -59.33
N ALA A 59 -0.65 -1.42 -59.74
CA ALA A 59 -0.53 -1.81 -61.15
C ALA A 59 -1.78 -1.48 -61.99
N TYR A 60 -2.94 -1.25 -61.36
CA TYR A 60 -4.20 -0.95 -62.03
C TYR A 60 -4.24 0.50 -62.55
N SER A 61 -3.77 1.44 -61.72
CA SER A 61 -3.75 2.87 -62.07
C SER A 61 -2.81 3.16 -63.25
N LEU A 62 -1.72 2.40 -63.37
CA LEU A 62 -0.75 2.49 -64.48
C LEU A 62 -1.31 1.98 -65.82
N ALA A 63 -2.16 0.96 -65.80
CA ALA A 63 -2.77 0.38 -67.00
C ALA A 63 -3.80 1.32 -67.65
N VAL A 64 -4.54 2.06 -66.82
CA VAL A 64 -5.56 3.03 -67.28
C VAL A 64 -4.91 4.22 -68.00
N SER A 65 -3.75 4.69 -67.53
CA SER A 65 -3.04 5.82 -68.16
C SER A 65 -2.45 5.46 -69.54
N LYS A 66 -1.95 4.23 -69.72
CA LYS A 66 -1.49 3.71 -71.03
C LYS A 66 -2.63 3.58 -72.05
N MET A 67 -3.84 3.25 -71.61
CA MET A 67 -5.01 3.11 -72.49
C MET A 67 -5.52 4.47 -73.00
N ALA A 68 -5.43 5.53 -72.18
CA ALA A 68 -5.85 6.88 -72.56
C ALA A 68 -4.92 7.53 -73.61
N GLY A 69 -3.61 7.30 -73.53
CA GLY A 69 -2.63 7.81 -74.51
C GLY A 69 -2.82 7.22 -75.91
N ALA A 70 -3.07 5.90 -75.99
CA ALA A 70 -3.26 5.20 -77.26
C ALA A 70 -4.54 5.61 -78.01
N ALA A 71 -5.57 6.07 -77.29
CA ALA A 71 -6.84 6.49 -77.88
C ALA A 71 -6.73 7.85 -78.61
N ILE A 72 -5.91 8.77 -78.10
CA ILE A 72 -5.77 10.13 -78.67
C ILE A 72 -4.97 10.11 -79.98
N GLU A 73 -3.94 9.26 -80.08
CA GLU A 73 -3.08 9.16 -81.26
C GLU A 73 -3.81 8.55 -82.47
N ALA A 74 -4.79 7.66 -82.23
CA ALA A 74 -5.61 7.02 -83.25
C ALA A 74 -6.66 7.97 -83.86
N SER A 75 -7.10 9.00 -83.13
CA SER A 75 -8.08 9.99 -83.59
C SER A 75 -7.44 11.07 -84.46
N VAL A 76 -6.21 11.48 -84.15
CA VAL A 76 -5.47 12.51 -84.92
C VAL A 76 -5.03 11.99 -86.30
N ARG A 77 -4.67 10.70 -86.42
CA ARG A 77 -4.34 10.07 -87.72
C ARG A 77 -5.54 9.97 -88.67
N ARG A 78 -6.76 9.86 -88.15
CA ARG A 78 -7.99 9.68 -88.95
C ARG A 78 -8.51 10.98 -89.57
N MET A 79 -8.24 12.13 -88.95
CA MET A 79 -8.71 13.43 -89.47
C MET A 79 -7.88 13.98 -90.63
N ARG A 80 -6.61 13.59 -90.76
CA ARG A 80 -5.72 14.06 -91.86
C ARG A 80 -5.98 13.37 -93.20
N THR A 81 -6.55 12.17 -93.23
CA THR A 81 -6.78 11.39 -94.46
C THR A 81 -8.12 11.68 -95.16
N THR A 82 -9.06 12.38 -94.52
CA THR A 82 -10.44 12.48 -95.04
C THR A 82 -10.72 13.75 -95.86
N PHE A 83 -9.96 14.85 -95.70
CA PHE A 83 -10.39 16.14 -96.25
C PHE A 83 -9.56 16.74 -97.40
N GLY A 84 -8.32 16.29 -97.65
CA GLY A 84 -7.46 16.85 -98.71
C GLY A 84 -7.20 18.37 -98.60
N GLN A 85 -6.29 18.91 -99.42
CA GLN A 85 -5.94 20.34 -99.44
C GLN A 85 -6.29 20.99 -100.78
N VAL A 86 -6.64 22.29 -100.77
CA VAL A 86 -7.05 23.05 -101.97
C VAL A 86 -5.97 24.04 -102.38
N PHE A 87 -5.62 24.05 -103.68
CA PHE A 87 -4.60 24.90 -104.29
C PHE A 87 -5.22 25.80 -105.39
N TYR A 88 -4.61 26.96 -105.65
CA TYR A 88 -5.04 27.92 -106.69
C TYR A 88 -3.86 28.30 -107.58
N ILE A 89 -4.08 28.30 -108.90
CA ILE A 89 -3.10 28.75 -109.91
C ILE A 89 -3.75 29.69 -110.93
N LYS A 90 -2.93 30.49 -111.61
CA LYS A 90 -3.36 31.37 -112.71
C LYS A 90 -3.17 30.66 -114.05
N GLY A 91 -4.15 30.74 -114.94
CA GLY A 91 -4.05 30.15 -116.28
C GLY A 91 -5.35 30.18 -117.07
N VAL A 92 -5.33 29.57 -118.26
CA VAL A 92 -6.50 29.33 -119.11
C VAL A 92 -7.10 27.94 -118.84
N ALA A 93 -8.28 27.65 -119.40
CA ALA A 93 -9.06 26.42 -119.13
C ALA A 93 -8.31 25.08 -119.36
N ASP A 94 -7.25 25.08 -120.16
CA ASP A 94 -6.43 23.87 -120.44
C ASP A 94 -5.11 23.84 -119.66
N THR A 95 -4.91 24.76 -118.72
CA THR A 95 -3.69 24.81 -117.89
C THR A 95 -3.72 23.70 -116.86
N VAL A 96 -2.84 22.70 -117.02
CA VAL A 96 -2.62 21.64 -116.03
C VAL A 96 -1.72 22.16 -114.91
N PRO A 97 -1.98 21.85 -113.63
CA PRO A 97 -1.11 22.29 -112.54
C PRO A 97 0.33 21.76 -112.71
N PRO A 98 1.36 22.62 -112.60
CA PRO A 98 2.75 22.25 -112.88
C PRO A 98 3.48 21.55 -111.71
N PHE A 99 2.77 21.14 -110.66
CA PHE A 99 3.29 20.46 -109.46
C PHE A 99 2.45 19.23 -109.12
N ASN A 100 2.91 18.34 -108.24
CA ASN A 100 2.13 17.19 -107.76
C ASN A 100 1.31 17.53 -106.50
N GLY A 101 0.13 16.93 -106.32
CA GLY A 101 -0.61 17.00 -105.05
C GLY A 101 0.08 16.21 -103.93
N GLU A 102 -0.12 16.61 -102.66
CA GLU A 102 0.52 16.00 -101.50
C GLU A 102 -0.24 14.75 -101.02
N ALA A 103 -1.55 14.70 -101.21
CA ALA A 103 -2.40 13.55 -100.88
C ALA A 103 -3.47 13.28 -101.94
N VAL A 104 -3.86 12.00 -102.10
CA VAL A 104 -4.97 11.60 -102.99
C VAL A 104 -6.24 12.34 -102.57
N GLY A 105 -6.83 13.11 -103.49
CA GLY A 105 -8.02 13.92 -103.23
C GLY A 105 -7.78 15.42 -103.15
N ASP A 106 -6.53 15.89 -103.17
CA ASP A 106 -6.22 17.32 -103.28
C ASP A 106 -6.84 17.94 -104.54
N THR A 107 -7.25 19.20 -104.45
CA THR A 107 -7.96 19.89 -105.54
C THR A 107 -7.22 21.17 -105.93
N CYS A 108 -6.97 21.39 -107.23
CA CYS A 108 -6.35 22.60 -107.74
C CYS A 108 -7.29 23.33 -108.70
N ARG A 109 -7.52 24.63 -108.44
CA ARG A 109 -8.39 25.50 -109.25
C ARG A 109 -7.56 26.46 -110.09
N VAL A 110 -7.86 26.52 -111.37
CA VAL A 110 -7.22 27.43 -112.34
C VAL A 110 -8.10 28.66 -112.49
N GLN A 111 -7.51 29.83 -112.22
CA GLN A 111 -8.18 31.11 -112.30
C GLN A 111 -7.68 31.89 -113.53
N ASP A 112 -8.61 32.48 -114.29
CA ASP A 112 -8.26 33.36 -115.40
C ASP A 112 -7.44 34.55 -114.91
N ALA A 113 -6.39 34.89 -115.66
CA ALA A 113 -5.45 35.93 -115.25
C ALA A 113 -6.03 37.34 -115.30
N ILE A 114 -7.11 37.56 -116.06
CA ILE A 114 -7.75 38.85 -116.28
C ILE A 114 -9.09 38.95 -115.55
N THR A 115 -9.99 37.98 -115.75
CA THR A 115 -11.36 38.05 -115.17
C THR A 115 -11.45 37.55 -113.74
N LEU A 116 -10.41 36.86 -113.25
CA LEU A 116 -10.39 36.20 -111.94
C LEU A 116 -11.44 35.06 -111.80
N ASP A 117 -12.03 34.60 -112.89
CA ASP A 117 -12.97 33.49 -112.88
C ASP A 117 -12.26 32.14 -112.78
N ILE A 118 -12.87 31.14 -112.14
CA ILE A 118 -12.33 29.77 -112.15
C ILE A 118 -12.68 29.12 -113.49
N VAL A 119 -11.65 28.86 -114.30
CA VAL A 119 -11.77 28.34 -115.67
C VAL A 119 -11.50 26.85 -115.80
N ALA A 120 -10.91 26.22 -114.78
CA ALA A 120 -10.77 24.76 -114.68
C ALA A 120 -10.58 24.30 -113.23
N GLU A 121 -10.98 23.07 -112.95
CA GLU A 121 -10.69 22.39 -111.68
C GLU A 121 -10.06 21.02 -111.95
N TRP A 122 -9.01 20.71 -111.18
CA TRP A 122 -8.24 19.47 -111.28
C TRP A 122 -8.21 18.77 -109.93
N ARG A 123 -8.26 17.45 -109.92
CA ARG A 123 -8.14 16.63 -108.70
C ARG A 123 -6.92 15.70 -108.77
N TRP A 124 -6.18 15.58 -107.67
CA TRP A 124 -4.99 14.73 -107.59
C TRP A 124 -5.41 13.28 -107.32
N ALA A 125 -5.13 12.39 -108.27
CA ALA A 125 -5.45 10.97 -108.16
C ALA A 125 -4.36 10.15 -107.43
N GLY A 126 -3.29 10.80 -106.96
CA GLY A 126 -2.12 10.16 -106.33
C GLY A 126 -0.89 10.05 -107.23
N SER A 127 -1.06 10.12 -108.55
CA SER A 127 0.03 10.03 -109.53
C SER A 127 -0.04 11.04 -110.67
N ARG A 128 -1.20 11.66 -110.91
CA ARG A 128 -1.42 12.73 -111.89
C ARG A 128 -2.63 13.59 -111.52
N TRP A 129 -2.71 14.79 -112.09
CA TRP A 129 -3.91 15.62 -112.06
C TRP A 129 -4.92 15.13 -113.10
N GLU A 130 -6.14 14.91 -112.66
CA GLU A 130 -7.25 14.54 -113.53
C GLU A 130 -8.23 15.72 -113.62
N ARG A 131 -8.62 16.08 -114.85
CA ARG A 131 -9.55 17.19 -115.08
C ARG A 131 -10.92 16.79 -114.59
N MET A 132 -11.49 17.57 -113.70
CA MET A 132 -12.88 17.39 -113.30
C MET A 132 -13.76 18.00 -114.39
N GLN A 133 -14.79 17.26 -114.85
CA GLN A 133 -15.77 17.81 -115.78
C GLN A 133 -16.54 18.93 -115.07
N VAL A 134 -16.29 20.18 -115.47
CA VAL A 134 -17.09 21.33 -115.06
C VAL A 134 -18.10 21.58 -116.17
N ASP A 135 -19.22 20.85 -116.14
CA ASP A 135 -20.33 21.12 -117.04
C ASP A 135 -21.21 22.23 -116.43
N ASN A 136 -21.44 23.28 -117.22
CA ASN A 136 -22.03 24.57 -116.87
C ASN A 136 -21.17 25.56 -116.02
N GLN A 137 -20.59 26.53 -116.73
CA GLN A 137 -19.87 27.73 -116.27
C GLN A 137 -20.72 28.73 -115.42
N GLN A 138 -21.85 28.31 -114.86
CA GLN A 138 -22.82 29.21 -114.21
C GLN A 138 -22.98 29.02 -112.69
N ILE A 139 -22.38 28.00 -112.07
CA ILE A 139 -22.57 27.74 -110.62
C ILE A 139 -21.40 28.25 -109.77
N SER A 140 -20.17 28.34 -110.31
CA SER A 140 -19.01 28.86 -109.55
C SER A 140 -18.85 30.37 -109.57
N ASN A 141 -19.65 31.09 -110.38
CA ASN A 141 -19.63 32.55 -110.54
C ASN A 141 -20.93 33.22 -110.07
N LEU A 142 -21.64 32.61 -109.12
CA LEU A 142 -22.84 33.19 -108.50
C LEU A 142 -22.46 34.43 -107.67
N ASP A 143 -22.50 35.59 -108.35
CA ASP A 143 -22.40 36.92 -107.76
C ASP A 143 -23.67 37.23 -106.96
N VAL A 144 -23.49 37.44 -105.66
CA VAL A 144 -24.55 37.69 -104.67
C VAL A 144 -25.25 39.05 -104.88
N GLY A 145 -24.78 39.86 -105.83
CA GLY A 145 -25.29 41.22 -106.13
C GLY A 145 -26.44 41.34 -107.14
N LYS A 146 -26.94 40.25 -107.77
CA LYS A 146 -28.04 40.33 -108.76
C LYS A 146 -29.42 39.86 -108.27
N LEU A 147 -29.59 39.70 -106.96
CA LEU A 147 -30.90 39.49 -106.34
C LEU A 147 -31.62 40.83 -106.15
N THR A 148 -32.13 41.42 -107.23
CA THR A 148 -33.21 42.42 -107.16
C THR A 148 -34.06 42.33 -108.43
N ALA A 149 -35.38 42.30 -108.23
CA ALA A 149 -36.50 42.32 -109.19
C ALA A 149 -36.98 40.97 -109.79
N GLY A 150 -37.88 40.33 -109.05
CA GLY A 150 -39.18 39.90 -109.58
C GLY A 150 -39.26 38.68 -110.50
N SER A 151 -39.47 37.49 -109.93
CA SER A 151 -40.74 36.74 -110.03
C SER A 151 -40.56 35.24 -109.72
N ALA A 152 -41.58 34.69 -109.06
CA ALA A 152 -41.90 33.27 -108.85
C ALA A 152 -41.23 32.51 -107.67
N SER A 153 -42.08 32.26 -106.68
CA SER A 153 -42.05 31.36 -105.52
C SER A 153 -41.35 30.00 -105.67
N ILE A 154 -40.71 29.52 -104.59
CA ILE A 154 -40.97 28.22 -103.91
C ILE A 154 -40.16 28.08 -102.59
N ASN A 155 -40.91 28.06 -101.48
CA ASN A 155 -40.81 27.24 -100.26
C ASN A 155 -39.68 27.39 -99.22
N GLU A 156 -39.84 28.39 -98.36
CA GLU A 156 -40.13 28.37 -96.88
C GLU A 156 -39.90 27.12 -95.98
N LEU A 157 -39.22 26.03 -96.38
CA LEU A 157 -39.05 24.85 -95.51
C LEU A 157 -37.64 24.66 -94.92
N ALA A 158 -36.63 25.37 -95.41
CA ALA A 158 -35.25 25.21 -94.91
C ALA A 158 -34.81 26.26 -93.87
N ALA A 159 -35.49 27.41 -93.78
CA ALA A 159 -35.04 28.54 -92.95
C ALA A 159 -35.49 28.49 -91.48
N ARG A 160 -36.58 27.79 -91.14
CA ARG A 160 -37.05 27.71 -89.74
C ARG A 160 -36.26 26.73 -88.88
N LYS A 161 -35.57 25.75 -89.47
CA LYS A 161 -34.86 24.71 -88.71
C LYS A 161 -33.47 25.17 -88.21
N ILE A 162 -32.89 26.22 -88.79
CA ILE A 162 -31.54 26.69 -88.44
C ILE A 162 -31.59 27.95 -87.56
N ALA A 163 -32.63 28.78 -87.68
CA ALA A 163 -32.79 29.96 -86.81
C ALA A 163 -33.31 29.64 -85.38
N SER A 164 -33.82 28.42 -85.13
CA SER A 164 -34.24 27.99 -83.80
C SER A 164 -33.07 27.56 -82.90
N ASP A 165 -31.91 27.19 -83.46
CA ASP A 165 -30.84 26.52 -82.70
C ASP A 165 -29.65 27.43 -82.31
N VAL A 166 -29.56 28.66 -82.82
CA VAL A 166 -28.39 29.53 -82.59
C VAL A 166 -28.64 30.64 -81.55
N GLY A 167 -29.88 30.86 -81.13
CA GLY A 167 -30.24 31.93 -80.18
C GLY A 167 -30.10 31.62 -78.69
N ARG A 168 -29.60 30.45 -78.29
CA ARG A 168 -29.69 29.95 -76.90
C ARG A 168 -28.35 29.68 -76.24
N PHE A 169 -27.45 30.67 -76.28
CA PHE A 169 -26.24 30.68 -75.44
C PHE A 169 -26.05 32.05 -74.79
N LEU A 170 -27.02 32.49 -74.00
CA LEU A 170 -26.85 33.58 -73.03
C LEU A 170 -27.59 33.20 -71.74
N GLU A 171 -26.82 33.09 -70.67
CA GLU A 171 -27.22 32.90 -69.26
C GLU A 171 -28.08 31.67 -68.91
N LEU A 172 -27.41 30.63 -68.41
CA LEU A 172 -28.03 29.53 -67.67
C LEU A 172 -28.17 29.95 -66.21
N THR A 173 -29.35 30.45 -65.82
CA THR A 173 -29.75 30.56 -64.41
C THR A 173 -30.38 29.24 -63.96
N THR A 174 -30.24 28.91 -62.67
CA THR A 174 -30.55 27.61 -62.05
C THR A 174 -31.99 27.10 -62.22
N ASP A 175 -32.91 27.93 -62.71
CA ASP A 175 -34.33 27.60 -62.87
C ASP A 175 -34.67 26.95 -64.23
N GLN A 176 -33.74 26.92 -65.20
CA GLN A 176 -33.99 26.37 -66.54
C GLN A 176 -33.61 24.89 -66.74
N LEU A 177 -33.24 24.19 -65.66
CA LEU A 177 -33.06 22.74 -65.67
C LEU A 177 -34.41 22.02 -65.44
N THR A 178 -35.32 22.13 -66.41
CA THR A 178 -36.44 21.17 -66.52
C THR A 178 -36.12 20.22 -67.67
N VAL A 179 -35.80 18.96 -67.32
CA VAL A 179 -35.49 17.90 -68.30
C VAL A 179 -36.78 17.43 -68.95
N THR A 180 -37.09 17.95 -70.14
CA THR A 180 -38.14 17.38 -71.00
C THR A 180 -37.49 16.58 -72.12
N GLY A 181 -37.49 15.25 -71.97
CA GLY A 181 -37.27 14.28 -73.04
C GLY A 181 -35.87 13.68 -73.12
N ASN A 182 -35.75 12.41 -72.72
CA ASN A 182 -34.77 11.37 -73.10
C ASN A 182 -33.28 11.72 -73.33
N ALA A 183 -32.79 12.87 -72.90
CA ALA A 183 -31.38 13.04 -72.61
C ALA A 183 -31.14 12.33 -71.27
N SER A 184 -30.55 11.13 -71.31
CA SER A 184 -30.05 10.52 -70.09
C SER A 184 -29.01 11.47 -69.51
N PHE A 185 -29.39 12.17 -68.44
CA PHE A 185 -28.44 12.54 -67.40
C PHE A 185 -27.86 11.20 -66.92
N THR A 186 -26.83 10.72 -67.61
CA THR A 186 -26.10 9.54 -67.17
C THR A 186 -25.62 9.85 -65.76
N ASP A 187 -25.76 8.89 -64.84
CA ASP A 187 -25.38 9.00 -63.42
C ASP A 187 -24.02 9.68 -63.20
N VAL A 188 -23.12 9.56 -64.18
CA VAL A 188 -21.79 10.15 -64.22
C VAL A 188 -21.82 11.68 -64.21
N VAL A 189 -22.73 12.36 -64.93
CA VAL A 189 -22.76 13.84 -64.98
C VAL A 189 -23.40 14.43 -63.71
N ALA A 190 -24.42 13.77 -63.15
CA ALA A 190 -24.99 14.15 -61.86
C ALA A 190 -23.99 13.95 -60.70
N ARG A 191 -23.22 12.85 -60.71
CA ARG A 191 -22.15 12.61 -59.72
C ARG A 191 -20.98 13.60 -59.85
N ASN A 192 -20.66 14.08 -61.07
CA ASN A 192 -19.52 14.98 -61.31
C ASN A 192 -19.77 16.44 -60.90
N ILE A 193 -21.02 16.93 -60.88
CA ILE A 193 -21.33 18.28 -60.36
C ILE A 193 -21.28 18.31 -58.82
N TRP A 194 -21.42 17.14 -58.16
CA TRP A 194 -21.44 17.02 -56.71
C TRP A 194 -20.07 16.76 -56.04
N THR A 195 -18.98 16.61 -56.79
CA THR A 195 -17.75 15.98 -56.26
C THR A 195 -16.52 16.89 -56.11
N ARG A 196 -16.59 18.21 -56.35
CA ARG A 196 -15.40 19.06 -56.20
C ARG A 196 -15.50 20.24 -55.24
N VAL A 197 -16.62 20.95 -55.16
CA VAL A 197 -16.81 22.03 -54.17
C VAL A 197 -18.30 22.20 -53.90
N ILE A 198 -18.77 21.86 -52.69
CA ILE A 198 -20.09 22.29 -52.18
C ILE A 198 -19.83 23.54 -51.34
N THR A 199 -20.22 24.72 -51.84
CA THR A 199 -20.29 25.95 -51.04
C THR A 199 -21.74 26.21 -50.71
N ALA A 200 -22.19 25.83 -49.51
CA ALA A 200 -23.56 26.01 -49.06
C ALA A 200 -23.57 26.69 -47.68
N GLN A 201 -24.58 27.52 -47.42
CA GLN A 201 -24.78 28.14 -46.10
C GLN A 201 -25.21 27.12 -45.04
N GLN A 202 -25.93 26.07 -45.46
CA GLN A 202 -26.36 24.95 -44.64
C GLN A 202 -26.29 23.67 -45.48
N GLY A 203 -25.76 22.59 -44.89
CA GLY A 203 -25.68 21.28 -45.54
C GLY A 203 -25.96 20.18 -44.52
N GLU A 204 -26.79 19.21 -44.91
CA GLU A 204 -27.04 17.99 -44.14
C GLU A 204 -26.34 16.83 -44.86
N PHE A 205 -25.45 16.15 -44.14
CA PHE A 205 -24.68 15.03 -44.66
C PHE A 205 -25.01 13.78 -43.83
N GLU A 206 -25.38 12.69 -44.49
CA GLU A 206 -25.68 11.42 -43.81
C GLU A 206 -24.41 10.82 -43.19
N GLN A 207 -23.28 10.91 -43.90
CA GLN A 207 -21.98 10.44 -43.43
C GLN A 207 -20.86 11.36 -43.96
N VAL A 208 -19.84 11.54 -43.14
CA VAL A 208 -18.59 12.20 -43.51
C VAL A 208 -17.45 11.25 -43.13
N HIS A 209 -16.73 10.73 -44.12
CA HIS A 209 -15.65 9.76 -43.91
C HIS A 209 -14.33 10.43 -43.49
N ALA A 210 -13.42 9.64 -42.94
CA ALA A 210 -12.07 10.09 -42.60
C ALA A 210 -11.35 10.71 -43.83
N GLY A 211 -10.75 11.88 -43.66
CA GLY A 211 -10.06 12.62 -44.73
C GLY A 211 -10.96 13.52 -45.59
N MET A 212 -12.28 13.48 -45.43
CA MET A 212 -13.20 14.43 -46.10
C MET A 212 -13.18 15.83 -45.49
N LEU A 213 -12.70 15.95 -44.25
CA LEU A 213 -12.41 17.21 -43.58
C LEU A 213 -10.89 17.38 -43.55
N ALA A 214 -10.40 18.52 -44.02
CA ALA A 214 -9.00 18.85 -43.86
C ALA A 214 -8.69 19.06 -42.36
N ALA A 215 -7.43 18.86 -41.96
CA ALA A 215 -7.01 19.17 -40.60
C ALA A 215 -7.39 20.62 -40.25
N ASN A 216 -8.03 20.82 -39.10
CA ASN A 216 -8.56 22.11 -38.62
C ASN A 216 -9.69 22.75 -39.48
N SER A 217 -10.39 21.98 -40.33
CA SER A 217 -11.39 22.57 -41.25
C SER A 217 -12.77 22.80 -40.65
N VAL A 218 -13.06 22.27 -39.46
CA VAL A 218 -14.34 22.51 -38.77
C VAL A 218 -14.12 23.60 -37.72
N THR A 219 -14.57 24.81 -38.04
CA THR A 219 -14.61 25.94 -37.10
C THR A 219 -16.08 26.18 -36.76
N ALA A 220 -16.52 25.78 -35.57
CA ALA A 220 -17.91 25.89 -35.14
C ALA A 220 -18.00 26.24 -33.66
N ASP A 221 -18.98 27.06 -33.29
CA ASP A 221 -19.24 27.42 -31.88
C ASP A 221 -19.86 26.26 -31.09
N ASN A 222 -20.54 25.33 -31.77
CA ASN A 222 -21.20 24.19 -31.17
C ASN A 222 -21.11 22.97 -32.10
N ILE A 223 -20.62 21.85 -31.56
CA ILE A 223 -20.58 20.55 -32.23
C ILE A 223 -21.36 19.57 -31.35
N GLN A 224 -22.48 19.08 -31.86
CA GLN A 224 -23.27 18.04 -31.20
C GLN A 224 -22.88 16.69 -31.82
N VAL A 225 -22.28 15.83 -31.00
CA VAL A 225 -21.87 14.47 -31.40
C VAL A 225 -22.39 13.47 -30.38
N GLY A 226 -22.69 12.24 -30.82
CA GLY A 226 -23.11 11.16 -29.92
C GLY A 226 -21.93 10.57 -29.13
N ALA A 227 -20.83 10.25 -29.81
CA ALA A 227 -19.60 9.74 -29.22
C ALA A 227 -18.39 10.43 -29.87
N LEU A 228 -17.31 10.58 -29.10
CA LEU A 228 -16.04 11.13 -29.54
C LEU A 228 -14.92 10.16 -29.11
N ASP A 229 -14.49 9.30 -30.02
CA ASP A 229 -13.56 8.21 -29.73
C ASP A 229 -12.13 8.49 -30.25
N GLY A 230 -11.12 8.19 -29.42
CA GLY A 230 -9.70 8.22 -29.82
C GLY A 230 -9.10 9.61 -30.06
N GLN A 231 -9.66 10.67 -29.47
CA GLN A 231 -9.24 12.05 -29.73
C GLN A 231 -8.41 12.66 -28.60
N VAL A 232 -7.55 13.63 -28.94
CA VAL A 232 -6.90 14.53 -27.99
C VAL A 232 -7.71 15.82 -27.93
N ILE A 233 -8.11 16.22 -26.72
CA ILE A 233 -8.85 17.45 -26.46
C ILE A 233 -7.90 18.44 -25.76
N THR A 234 -7.62 19.57 -26.40
CA THR A 234 -6.65 20.57 -25.90
C THR A 234 -7.34 21.91 -25.65
N GLY A 235 -7.10 22.51 -24.48
CA GLY A 235 -7.62 23.84 -24.11
C GLY A 235 -9.12 23.91 -23.82
N ALA A 236 -9.82 22.78 -23.81
CA ALA A 236 -11.25 22.73 -23.53
C ALA A 236 -11.55 22.50 -22.05
N THR A 237 -12.70 22.97 -21.58
CA THR A 237 -13.32 22.50 -20.34
C THR A 237 -14.26 21.34 -20.65
N ILE A 238 -13.97 20.16 -20.11
CA ILE A 238 -14.87 19.00 -20.17
C ILE A 238 -15.80 19.06 -18.96
N GLN A 239 -17.11 19.05 -19.20
CA GLN A 239 -18.10 19.14 -18.12
C GLN A 239 -19.38 18.34 -18.39
N THR A 240 -19.97 17.75 -17.34
CA THR A 240 -21.24 17.01 -17.44
C THR A 240 -22.48 17.87 -17.20
N SER A 241 -22.32 19.06 -16.64
CA SER A 241 -23.37 20.07 -16.48
C SER A 241 -22.80 21.43 -16.84
N LYS A 242 -23.61 22.34 -17.40
CA LYS A 242 -23.21 23.74 -17.62
C LYS A 242 -23.35 24.59 -16.35
N GLN A 243 -24.11 24.12 -15.36
CA GLN A 243 -24.28 24.84 -14.11
C GLN A 243 -22.95 24.89 -13.36
N ASN A 244 -22.69 26.03 -12.73
CA ASN A 244 -21.58 26.17 -11.80
C ASN A 244 -21.77 25.21 -10.63
N GLN A 245 -20.66 24.67 -10.11
CA GLN A 245 -20.66 23.82 -8.92
C GLN A 245 -21.60 22.60 -9.03
N ARG A 246 -21.70 21.97 -10.20
CA ARG A 246 -22.49 20.75 -10.43
C ARG A 246 -21.78 19.82 -11.41
N GLY A 247 -21.91 18.52 -11.19
CA GLY A 247 -21.33 17.49 -12.06
C GLY A 247 -19.80 17.43 -11.97
N LEU A 248 -19.18 16.93 -13.04
CA LEU A 248 -17.74 16.84 -13.23
C LEU A 248 -17.25 18.04 -14.04
N LYS A 249 -16.11 18.60 -13.68
CA LYS A 249 -15.37 19.64 -14.42
C LYS A 249 -13.91 19.18 -14.55
N ILE A 250 -13.37 19.21 -15.77
CA ILE A 250 -11.95 19.00 -16.05
C ILE A 250 -11.49 20.14 -16.95
N HIS A 251 -10.45 20.84 -16.52
CA HIS A 251 -9.84 21.96 -17.24
C HIS A 251 -8.38 22.13 -16.80
N ASP A 252 -7.65 23.07 -17.39
CA ASP A 252 -6.21 23.26 -17.14
C ASP A 252 -5.84 23.49 -15.65
N ASN A 253 -6.76 24.03 -14.85
CA ASN A 253 -6.54 24.25 -13.41
C ASN A 253 -6.79 22.99 -12.55
N GLY A 254 -7.23 21.87 -13.14
CA GLY A 254 -7.46 20.61 -12.43
C GLY A 254 -8.81 19.94 -12.68
N MET A 255 -9.26 19.14 -11.72
CA MET A 255 -10.50 18.35 -11.80
C MET A 255 -11.36 18.53 -10.56
N GLN A 256 -12.64 18.85 -10.75
CA GLN A 256 -13.62 18.98 -9.67
C GLN A 256 -14.83 18.09 -9.91
N VAL A 257 -15.20 17.33 -8.89
CA VAL A 257 -16.48 16.63 -8.84
C VAL A 257 -17.34 17.31 -7.78
N TYR A 258 -18.56 17.71 -8.15
CA TYR A 258 -19.49 18.36 -7.25
C TYR A 258 -20.59 17.40 -6.80
N SER A 259 -20.88 17.44 -5.51
CA SER A 259 -22.10 16.88 -4.94
C SER A 259 -23.34 17.51 -5.57
N SER A 260 -24.48 16.80 -5.53
CA SER A 260 -25.78 17.35 -5.93
C SER A 260 -26.15 18.63 -5.16
N LYS A 261 -25.59 18.81 -3.96
CA LYS A 261 -25.76 19.99 -3.10
C LYS A 261 -24.81 21.15 -3.44
N GLY A 262 -23.79 20.93 -4.28
CA GLY A 262 -22.92 21.98 -4.82
C GLY A 262 -21.57 22.18 -4.16
N TRP A 263 -21.23 21.43 -3.13
CA TRP A 263 -19.86 21.41 -2.59
C TRP A 263 -18.99 20.41 -3.39
N LYS A 264 -17.66 20.63 -3.38
CA LYS A 264 -16.70 19.77 -4.10
C LYS A 264 -16.51 18.46 -3.34
N SER A 265 -16.94 17.34 -3.91
CA SER A 265 -16.68 16.00 -3.35
C SER A 265 -15.27 15.50 -3.64
N LEU A 266 -14.70 15.95 -4.76
CA LEU A 266 -13.30 15.77 -5.11
C LEU A 266 -12.81 17.09 -5.71
N ASP A 267 -11.66 17.55 -5.28
CA ASP A 267 -10.93 18.67 -5.88
C ASP A 267 -9.48 18.25 -6.10
N ILE A 268 -9.04 18.30 -7.35
CA ILE A 268 -7.64 18.14 -7.73
C ILE A 268 -7.20 19.49 -8.26
N ASP A 269 -6.25 20.12 -7.59
CA ASP A 269 -5.63 21.37 -8.02
C ASP A 269 -4.36 21.06 -8.81
N ALA A 270 -4.34 21.42 -10.10
CA ALA A 270 -3.19 21.15 -10.97
C ALA A 270 -1.99 22.06 -10.67
N THR A 271 -2.20 23.19 -9.99
CA THR A 271 -1.14 24.15 -9.63
C THR A 271 -0.39 23.69 -8.38
N THR A 272 -1.11 23.19 -7.38
CA THR A 272 -0.49 22.75 -6.11
C THR A 272 -0.23 21.25 -6.04
N GLY A 273 -0.92 20.46 -6.88
CA GLY A 273 -0.93 18.99 -6.79
C GLY A 273 -1.78 18.45 -5.63
N THR A 274 -2.54 19.30 -4.94
CA THR A 274 -3.40 18.91 -3.82
C THR A 274 -4.61 18.13 -4.32
N ILE A 275 -4.96 17.05 -3.60
CA ILE A 275 -6.18 16.29 -3.81
C ILE A 275 -6.99 16.35 -2.51
N GLU A 276 -8.14 17.00 -2.57
CA GLU A 276 -9.10 17.08 -1.46
C GLU A 276 -10.29 16.16 -1.75
N VAL A 277 -10.57 15.26 -0.81
CA VAL A 277 -11.77 14.40 -0.85
C VAL A 277 -12.68 14.79 0.29
N SER A 278 -13.81 15.41 -0.04
CA SER A 278 -14.87 15.67 0.92
C SER A 278 -15.80 14.46 0.93
N GLY A 279 -15.53 13.51 1.82
CA GLY A 279 -16.19 12.20 1.88
C GLY A 279 -15.25 11.15 2.48
N ARG A 280 -15.49 9.87 2.16
CA ARG A 280 -14.64 8.76 2.60
C ARG A 280 -14.00 8.05 1.42
N ILE A 281 -12.74 7.64 1.61
CA ILE A 281 -12.06 6.67 0.76
C ILE A 281 -12.14 5.32 1.48
N ALA A 282 -12.63 4.29 0.80
CA ALA A 282 -12.96 3.01 1.40
C ALA A 282 -12.47 1.82 0.57
N GLN A 283 -12.17 0.72 1.23
CA GLN A 283 -12.02 -0.61 0.64
C GLN A 283 -13.00 -1.56 1.34
N ARG A 284 -13.67 -2.40 0.55
CA ARG A 284 -14.72 -3.31 1.01
C ARG A 284 -14.49 -4.70 0.42
N ASP A 285 -14.67 -5.74 1.22
CA ASP A 285 -14.75 -7.12 0.75
C ASP A 285 -16.13 -7.74 1.08
N SER A 286 -16.25 -9.07 1.12
CA SER A 286 -17.54 -9.73 1.36
C SER A 286 -18.09 -9.53 2.78
N TRP A 287 -17.23 -9.32 3.77
CA TRP A 287 -17.62 -9.31 5.19
C TRP A 287 -17.14 -8.07 5.96
N SER A 288 -16.25 -7.26 5.39
CA SER A 288 -15.63 -6.12 6.08
C SER A 288 -15.53 -4.86 5.20
N GLU A 289 -15.46 -3.71 5.87
CA GLU A 289 -15.17 -2.43 5.23
C GLU A 289 -14.15 -1.64 6.06
N ILE A 290 -13.15 -1.06 5.38
CA ILE A 290 -12.17 -0.15 5.99
C ILE A 290 -12.22 1.18 5.26
N TYR A 291 -12.34 2.29 5.99
CA TYR A 291 -12.43 3.61 5.35
C TYR A 291 -11.91 4.76 6.21
N PHE A 292 -11.46 5.82 5.53
CA PHE A 292 -11.15 7.08 6.19
C PHE A 292 -12.44 7.79 6.60
N ASN A 293 -12.54 8.17 7.87
CA ASN A 293 -13.72 8.87 8.38
C ASN A 293 -13.35 9.90 9.47
N ASP A 294 -14.29 10.80 9.73
CA ASP A 294 -14.30 11.56 10.99
C ASP A 294 -14.76 10.61 12.11
N ILE A 295 -13.90 10.37 13.10
CA ILE A 295 -14.19 9.45 14.19
C ILE A 295 -14.90 10.22 15.30
N VAL A 296 -16.04 9.70 15.75
CA VAL A 296 -16.84 10.30 16.81
C VAL A 296 -17.02 9.32 17.95
N SER A 297 -17.22 9.85 19.16
CA SER A 297 -17.53 9.02 20.32
C SER A 297 -18.91 8.37 20.14
N THR A 298 -19.00 7.07 20.37
CA THR A 298 -20.27 6.32 20.35
C THR A 298 -21.25 6.80 21.41
N TYR A 299 -20.77 7.40 22.51
CA TYR A 299 -21.61 7.88 23.61
C TYR A 299 -22.22 9.26 23.34
N THR A 300 -21.42 10.19 22.84
CA THR A 300 -21.85 11.59 22.65
C THR A 300 -22.28 11.88 21.21
N GLN A 301 -22.01 10.95 20.28
CA GLN A 301 -22.23 11.11 18.84
C GLN A 301 -21.57 12.39 18.27
N SER A 302 -20.44 12.79 18.87
CA SER A 302 -19.68 13.97 18.47
C SER A 302 -18.18 13.73 18.54
N ASP A 303 -17.40 14.67 18.02
CA ASP A 303 -15.94 14.71 18.14
C ASP A 303 -15.47 14.82 19.59
N ARG A 304 -16.36 15.00 20.57
CA ARG A 304 -16.03 15.17 21.98
C ARG A 304 -16.55 14.00 22.81
N GLY A 305 -15.64 13.20 23.36
CA GLY A 305 -15.99 12.11 24.25
C GLY A 305 -16.43 12.56 25.65
N VAL A 306 -16.83 11.59 26.47
CA VAL A 306 -17.45 11.83 27.79
C VAL A 306 -16.47 12.42 28.81
N ALA A 307 -15.18 12.10 28.71
CA ALA A 307 -14.14 12.68 29.57
C ALA A 307 -13.60 14.01 29.02
N GLY A 308 -14.19 14.54 27.94
CA GLY A 308 -13.81 15.78 27.29
C GLY A 308 -12.64 15.65 26.31
N GLU A 309 -12.16 14.43 26.07
CA GLU A 309 -11.26 14.08 24.99
C GLU A 309 -11.88 14.37 23.63
N LYS A 310 -11.06 14.67 22.63
CA LYS A 310 -11.50 14.91 21.26
C LYS A 310 -10.99 13.84 20.31
N TRP A 311 -11.91 13.29 19.53
CA TRP A 311 -11.65 12.38 18.43
C TRP A 311 -11.43 13.18 17.14
N GLY A 312 -10.43 12.79 16.36
CA GLY A 312 -10.18 13.35 15.04
C GLY A 312 -10.39 12.31 13.95
N CYS A 313 -9.98 12.64 12.72
CA CYS A 313 -10.06 11.71 11.60
C CYS A 313 -9.15 10.48 11.79
N GLY A 314 -9.53 9.38 11.16
CA GLY A 314 -8.78 8.13 11.24
C GLY A 314 -9.26 7.09 10.24
N LEU A 315 -8.76 5.87 10.40
CA LEU A 315 -9.25 4.66 9.75
C LEU A 315 -10.26 3.97 10.66
N LEU A 316 -11.41 3.62 10.09
CA LEU A 316 -12.46 2.86 10.75
C LEU A 316 -12.54 1.46 10.12
N PHE A 317 -12.63 0.44 10.97
CA PHE A 317 -12.67 -0.99 10.63
C PHE A 317 -14.02 -1.57 11.06
N ASP A 318 -14.86 -1.87 10.09
CA ASP A 318 -16.26 -2.25 10.30
C ASP A 318 -16.57 -3.67 9.80
N SER A 319 -17.59 -4.29 10.39
CA SER A 319 -18.14 -5.57 9.92
C SER A 319 -19.42 -5.33 9.11
N LEU A 320 -19.58 -6.09 8.02
CA LEU A 320 -20.79 -6.09 7.19
C LEU A 320 -21.76 -7.23 7.55
N GLU A 321 -21.27 -8.23 8.29
CA GLU A 321 -22.02 -9.43 8.66
C GLU A 321 -22.43 -9.42 10.14
N ASP A 322 -21.62 -8.79 11.00
CA ASP A 322 -21.83 -8.75 12.45
C ASP A 322 -22.16 -7.36 12.96
N GLU A 323 -22.97 -7.29 14.02
CA GLU A 323 -23.24 -6.04 14.75
C GLU A 323 -22.08 -5.74 15.72
N TRP A 324 -21.07 -5.02 15.24
CA TRP A 324 -19.92 -4.57 16.04
C TRP A 324 -19.90 -3.05 16.20
N ARG A 325 -19.38 -2.59 17.33
CA ARG A 325 -18.77 -1.26 17.40
C ARG A 325 -17.46 -1.32 16.61
N PRO A 326 -17.26 -0.43 15.63
CA PRO A 326 -16.09 -0.49 14.77
C PRO A 326 -14.78 -0.32 15.52
N GLY A 327 -13.72 -0.94 15.01
CA GLY A 327 -12.35 -0.67 15.43
C GLY A 327 -11.85 0.61 14.77
N VAL A 328 -10.87 1.28 15.38
CA VAL A 328 -10.32 2.52 14.83
C VAL A 328 -8.80 2.63 15.00
N VAL A 329 -8.17 3.32 14.05
CA VAL A 329 -6.84 3.93 14.19
C VAL A 329 -7.03 5.43 13.98
N ALA A 330 -6.95 6.22 15.05
CA ALA A 330 -7.41 7.61 15.03
C ALA A 330 -6.50 8.57 15.79
N LEU A 331 -6.54 9.84 15.39
CA LEU A 331 -6.03 10.94 16.21
C LEU A 331 -6.95 11.14 17.41
N LEU A 332 -6.36 11.26 18.59
CA LEU A 332 -7.06 11.56 19.82
C LEU A 332 -6.35 12.71 20.53
N LYS A 333 -7.11 13.65 21.07
CA LYS A 333 -6.60 14.71 21.95
C LYS A 333 -7.21 14.55 23.32
N ALA A 334 -6.40 14.33 24.34
CA ALA A 334 -6.85 14.26 25.72
C ALA A 334 -7.55 15.57 26.14
N SER A 335 -8.37 15.52 27.20
CA SER A 335 -9.02 16.71 27.75
C SER A 335 -8.03 17.76 28.27
N THR A 336 -6.79 17.34 28.58
CA THR A 336 -5.64 18.20 28.91
C THR A 336 -5.03 18.91 27.70
N GLY A 337 -5.45 18.57 26.48
CA GLY A 337 -4.92 19.09 25.22
C GLY A 337 -3.79 18.26 24.61
N GLU A 338 -3.35 17.18 25.27
CA GLU A 338 -2.26 16.34 24.77
C GLU A 338 -2.69 15.51 23.53
N PRO A 339 -1.95 15.57 22.41
CA PRO A 339 -2.24 14.79 21.22
C PRO A 339 -1.74 13.34 21.37
N SER A 340 -2.43 12.40 20.72
CA SER A 340 -2.06 10.99 20.70
C SER A 340 -2.60 10.29 19.46
N ILE A 341 -2.00 9.16 19.11
CA ILE A 341 -2.57 8.22 18.14
C ILE A 341 -3.08 7.03 18.94
N THR A 342 -4.32 6.63 18.69
CA THR A 342 -4.95 5.49 19.35
C THR A 342 -5.34 4.41 18.34
N ILE A 343 -5.05 3.16 18.69
CA ILE A 343 -5.57 1.97 18.03
C ILE A 343 -6.54 1.35 19.01
N GLN A 344 -7.81 1.20 18.62
CA GLN A 344 -8.86 0.65 19.44
C GLN A 344 -9.54 -0.51 18.71
N SER A 345 -9.72 -1.63 19.39
CA SER A 345 -10.28 -2.84 18.79
C SER A 345 -11.78 -2.70 18.51
N PRO A 346 -12.32 -3.36 17.47
CA PRO A 346 -13.76 -3.59 17.36
C PRO A 346 -14.25 -4.47 18.52
N VAL A 347 -15.51 -4.33 18.91
CA VAL A 347 -16.16 -5.22 19.87
C VAL A 347 -17.63 -5.47 19.48
N PRO A 348 -18.21 -6.62 19.83
CA PRO A 348 -19.64 -6.86 19.62
C PRO A 348 -20.51 -5.78 20.27
N GLU A 349 -21.60 -5.41 19.60
CA GLU A 349 -22.62 -4.52 20.15
C GLU A 349 -23.21 -5.14 21.43
N GLY A 350 -23.43 -4.33 22.47
CA GLY A 350 -23.78 -4.83 23.82
C GLY A 350 -22.62 -5.46 24.62
N GLY A 351 -21.42 -5.60 24.04
CA GLY A 351 -20.20 -6.03 24.74
C GLY A 351 -19.64 -4.98 25.70
N SER A 352 -18.46 -5.26 26.27
CA SER A 352 -17.77 -4.35 27.21
C SER A 352 -17.68 -2.93 26.66
N HIS A 353 -18.05 -1.97 27.50
CA HIS A 353 -17.98 -0.53 27.23
C HIS A 353 -16.55 0.00 27.28
N SER A 354 -15.64 -0.79 27.85
CA SER A 354 -14.22 -0.46 27.98
C SER A 354 -13.43 -1.26 26.95
N LEU A 355 -13.01 -0.57 25.90
CA LEU A 355 -12.43 -1.14 24.70
C LEU A 355 -10.92 -1.33 24.87
N PRO A 356 -10.37 -2.49 24.48
CA PRO A 356 -8.94 -2.65 24.34
C PRO A 356 -8.32 -1.59 23.43
N SER A 357 -7.18 -1.04 23.85
CA SER A 357 -6.52 0.03 23.11
C SER A 357 -5.01 0.02 23.29
N LEU A 358 -4.33 0.58 22.29
CA LEU A 358 -2.94 1.04 22.33
C LEU A 358 -2.93 2.52 21.99
N THR A 359 -2.45 3.36 22.90
CA THR A 359 -2.34 4.80 22.74
C THR A 359 -0.90 5.23 22.85
N VAL A 360 -0.44 6.03 21.88
CA VAL A 360 0.90 6.62 21.84
C VAL A 360 0.73 8.14 21.94
N SER A 361 1.27 8.73 23.01
CA SER A 361 1.26 10.17 23.26
C SER A 361 2.66 10.67 23.64
N PRO A 362 2.91 11.99 23.67
CA PRO A 362 4.15 12.56 24.17
C PRO A 362 4.48 12.15 25.61
N ALA A 363 3.47 11.95 26.48
CA ALA A 363 3.67 11.57 27.88
C ALA A 363 3.84 10.05 28.09
N ALA A 364 3.21 9.22 27.26
CA ALA A 364 3.19 7.77 27.50
C ALA A 364 2.89 6.93 26.25
N ILE A 365 3.36 5.68 26.29
CA ILE A 365 2.82 4.57 25.50
C ILE A 365 2.01 3.70 26.44
N VAL A 366 0.72 3.54 26.17
CA VAL A 366 -0.21 2.83 27.06
C VAL A 366 -1.00 1.78 26.27
N MET A 367 -1.07 0.57 26.79
CA MET A 367 -1.96 -0.49 26.32
C MET A 367 -2.91 -0.88 27.44
N GLN A 368 -4.18 -1.07 27.10
CA GLN A 368 -5.21 -1.47 28.05
C GLN A 368 -6.07 -2.58 27.47
N THR A 369 -6.44 -3.54 28.33
CA THR A 369 -7.50 -4.53 28.08
C THR A 369 -8.49 -4.47 29.24
N PRO A 370 -9.29 -3.40 29.35
CA PRO A 370 -9.98 -3.08 30.61
C PRO A 370 -10.92 -4.18 31.10
N ALA A 371 -11.61 -4.87 30.19
CA ALA A 371 -12.47 -6.01 30.53
C ALA A 371 -11.71 -7.19 31.15
N GLY A 372 -10.45 -7.40 30.74
CA GLY A 372 -9.54 -8.41 31.29
C GLY A 372 -8.63 -7.89 32.40
N GLY A 373 -8.76 -6.60 32.78
CA GLY A 373 -7.92 -5.93 33.79
C GLY A 373 -6.43 -5.86 33.45
N GLY A 374 -6.06 -6.05 32.18
CA GLY A 374 -4.68 -5.97 31.73
C GLY A 374 -4.27 -4.55 31.38
N SER A 375 -3.03 -4.18 31.71
CA SER A 375 -2.43 -2.94 31.24
C SER A 375 -0.92 -3.03 31.10
N LEU A 376 -0.39 -2.28 30.15
CA LEU A 376 1.04 -1.98 30.02
C LEU A 376 1.17 -0.46 29.86
N SER A 377 2.08 0.16 30.59
CA SER A 377 2.38 1.58 30.40
C SER A 377 3.88 1.85 30.50
N PHE A 378 4.37 2.66 29.58
CA PHE A 378 5.71 3.21 29.59
C PHE A 378 5.62 4.73 29.56
N ASN A 379 6.14 5.38 30.61
CA ASN A 379 6.06 6.82 30.80
C ASN A 379 7.22 7.32 31.67
N SER A 380 7.21 8.61 32.03
CA SER A 380 8.25 9.23 32.87
C SER A 380 8.44 8.58 34.25
N SER A 381 7.43 7.88 34.76
CA SER A 381 7.51 7.14 36.04
C SER A 381 8.15 5.76 35.88
N GLY A 382 8.27 5.24 34.65
CA GLY A 382 8.90 3.96 34.35
C GLY A 382 8.05 3.03 33.47
N LEU A 383 8.26 1.71 33.64
CA LEU A 383 7.53 0.64 32.97
C LEU A 383 6.62 -0.09 33.99
N PHE A 384 5.34 -0.21 33.65
CA PHE A 384 4.35 -0.89 34.48
C PHE A 384 3.60 -1.91 33.63
N MET A 385 3.51 -3.14 34.11
CA MET A 385 2.73 -4.22 33.51
C MET A 385 1.84 -4.79 34.60
N ARG A 386 0.54 -4.93 34.32
CA ARG A 386 -0.43 -5.41 35.30
C ARG A 386 -1.45 -6.32 34.63
N THR A 387 -1.84 -7.35 35.36
CA THR A 387 -2.98 -8.22 35.08
C THR A 387 -3.92 -8.19 36.29
N ASN A 388 -5.01 -8.94 36.25
CA ASN A 388 -5.86 -9.12 37.43
C ASN A 388 -5.18 -9.86 38.59
N GLN A 389 -4.08 -10.59 38.34
CA GLN A 389 -3.47 -11.48 39.32
C GLN A 389 -2.04 -11.09 39.69
N SER A 390 -1.39 -10.23 38.90
CA SER A 390 0.02 -9.92 39.08
C SER A 390 0.43 -8.61 38.44
N TYR A 391 1.57 -8.09 38.89
CA TYR A 391 2.19 -6.92 38.31
C TYR A 391 3.71 -7.08 38.19
N MET A 392 4.29 -6.34 37.26
CA MET A 392 5.70 -6.02 37.21
C MET A 392 5.85 -4.50 37.08
N ARG A 393 6.80 -3.92 37.82
CA ARG A 393 7.06 -2.49 37.84
C ARG A 393 8.56 -2.23 37.85
N ILE A 394 9.01 -1.34 36.97
CA ILE A 394 10.38 -0.86 36.88
C ILE A 394 10.33 0.66 36.92
N THR A 395 10.92 1.27 37.93
CA THR A 395 10.92 2.73 38.15
C THR A 395 12.34 3.20 38.47
N GLY A 396 12.52 4.52 38.65
CA GLY A 396 13.79 5.07 39.11
C GLY A 396 14.18 4.64 40.54
N THR A 397 13.27 4.10 41.33
CA THR A 397 13.50 3.75 42.75
C THR A 397 13.36 2.27 43.05
N GLU A 398 12.81 1.47 42.14
CA GLU A 398 12.60 0.04 42.38
C GLU A 398 12.39 -0.80 41.11
N PHE A 399 12.68 -2.08 41.27
CA PHE A 399 12.21 -3.19 40.43
C PHE A 399 11.31 -4.09 41.28
N ALA A 400 10.13 -4.44 40.78
CA ALA A 400 9.15 -5.22 41.51
C ALA A 400 8.39 -6.21 40.62
N PHE A 401 8.17 -7.40 41.13
CA PHE A 401 7.18 -8.37 40.68
C PHE A 401 6.39 -8.88 41.89
N GLY A 402 5.07 -8.97 41.75
CA GLY A 402 4.22 -9.53 42.79
C GLY A 402 2.84 -9.94 42.30
N VAL A 403 2.11 -10.64 43.17
CA VAL A 403 0.71 -11.02 42.92
C VAL A 403 -0.25 -10.04 43.58
N ASP A 404 -1.32 -9.68 42.86
CA ASP A 404 -2.39 -8.82 43.34
C ASP A 404 -3.38 -9.64 44.19
N GLY A 405 -3.97 -9.03 45.23
CA GLY A 405 -5.10 -9.64 45.96
C GLY A 405 -4.79 -10.46 47.20
N GLY A 406 -3.55 -10.48 47.72
CA GLY A 406 -3.33 -11.03 49.05
C GLY A 406 -1.89 -11.26 49.43
N GLY A 407 -1.14 -10.21 49.81
CA GLY A 407 0.04 -10.30 50.69
C GLY A 407 1.09 -11.39 50.43
N THR A 408 1.21 -11.88 49.20
CA THR A 408 1.96 -13.09 48.85
C THR A 408 2.92 -12.78 47.71
N GLY A 409 4.14 -13.33 47.77
CA GLY A 409 5.12 -13.34 46.68
C GLY A 409 5.64 -11.97 46.24
N LYS A 410 6.84 -11.60 46.68
CA LYS A 410 7.53 -10.40 46.18
C LYS A 410 8.95 -10.77 45.77
N LEU A 411 9.26 -10.47 44.51
CA LEU A 411 10.61 -10.13 44.08
C LEU A 411 10.64 -8.61 43.99
N TRP A 412 11.24 -7.96 44.97
CA TRP A 412 11.29 -6.50 45.04
C TRP A 412 12.69 -6.06 45.44
N CYS A 413 13.21 -5.06 44.75
CA CYS A 413 14.42 -4.36 45.10
C CYS A 413 14.13 -2.87 44.98
N GLY A 414 14.25 -2.14 46.09
CA GLY A 414 14.07 -0.70 46.13
C GLY A 414 15.27 -0.01 46.74
N GLN A 415 15.18 1.32 46.86
CA GLN A 415 16.28 2.16 47.34
C GLN A 415 16.86 1.74 48.72
N ASN A 416 16.02 1.22 49.62
CA ASN A 416 16.39 0.94 51.00
C ASN A 416 16.35 -0.55 51.38
N GLY A 417 16.23 -1.44 50.40
CA GLY A 417 16.21 -2.87 50.69
C GLY A 417 15.66 -3.73 49.56
N TYR A 418 15.54 -5.01 49.86
CA TYR A 418 15.03 -6.00 48.93
C TYR A 418 14.19 -7.05 49.64
N ILE A 419 13.35 -7.74 48.88
CA ILE A 419 12.52 -8.86 49.31
C ILE A 419 12.56 -9.91 48.19
N LEU A 420 12.90 -11.13 48.57
CA LEU A 420 12.79 -12.34 47.77
C LEU A 420 12.05 -13.38 48.60
N ARG A 421 10.75 -13.53 48.35
CA ARG A 421 9.88 -14.43 49.12
C ARG A 421 8.93 -15.19 48.22
N ALA A 422 8.59 -16.41 48.62
CA ALA A 422 7.56 -17.22 47.97
C ALA A 422 6.17 -16.56 48.06
N ALA A 423 5.24 -17.01 47.21
CA ALA A 423 3.84 -16.63 47.30
C ALA A 423 3.31 -16.93 48.71
N ASN A 424 3.34 -18.20 49.13
CA ASN A 424 2.95 -18.60 50.48
C ASN A 424 4.08 -18.41 51.52
N TRP A 425 4.50 -17.16 51.76
CA TRP A 425 5.67 -16.86 52.61
C TRP A 425 5.51 -17.29 54.08
N LYS A 426 4.27 -17.38 54.58
CA LYS A 426 4.00 -17.73 55.99
C LYS A 426 4.57 -19.10 56.36
N GLU A 427 4.64 -20.02 55.40
CA GLU A 427 5.08 -21.40 55.58
C GLU A 427 6.38 -21.74 54.83
N GLN A 428 6.82 -20.87 53.91
CA GLN A 428 7.95 -21.15 53.00
C GLN A 428 9.11 -20.15 53.11
N GLY A 429 8.99 -19.12 53.94
CA GLY A 429 10.08 -18.20 54.26
C GLY A 429 10.53 -17.29 53.10
N GLY A 430 11.72 -16.73 53.25
CA GLY A 430 12.42 -15.97 52.20
C GLY A 430 13.50 -15.03 52.73
N CYS A 431 14.16 -14.32 51.81
CA CYS A 431 15.28 -13.42 52.11
C CYS A 431 14.87 -11.96 51.94
N TYR A 432 15.18 -11.10 52.90
CA TYR A 432 14.79 -9.69 52.82
C TYR A 432 15.61 -8.77 53.72
N VAL A 433 15.52 -7.46 53.47
CA VAL A 433 16.01 -6.42 54.36
C VAL A 433 14.84 -5.73 55.05
N ALA A 434 14.88 -5.64 56.38
CA ALA A 434 13.89 -4.90 57.17
C ALA A 434 14.58 -4.19 58.34
N GLY A 435 14.40 -2.86 58.46
CA GLY A 435 14.93 -2.11 59.61
C GLY A 435 16.45 -2.12 59.78
N GLY A 436 17.22 -2.47 58.74
CA GLY A 436 18.67 -2.67 58.81
C GLY A 436 19.11 -4.12 59.03
N ASP A 437 18.16 -5.04 59.26
CA ASP A 437 18.41 -6.48 59.36
C ASP A 437 18.45 -7.11 57.97
N VAL A 438 19.51 -7.88 57.70
CA VAL A 438 19.57 -8.80 56.56
C VAL A 438 19.05 -10.15 57.04
N VAL A 439 17.83 -10.52 56.63
CA VAL A 439 17.08 -11.65 57.16
C VAL A 439 17.00 -12.79 56.14
N MET A 440 17.29 -14.01 56.59
CA MET A 440 16.91 -15.26 55.95
C MET A 440 15.88 -15.96 56.86
N ALA A 441 14.62 -15.89 56.47
CA ALA A 441 13.51 -16.46 57.20
C ALA A 441 13.14 -17.83 56.63
N TYR A 442 12.89 -18.80 57.51
CA TYR A 442 12.37 -20.13 57.16
C TYR A 442 10.84 -20.12 57.10
N ASP A 443 10.21 -19.33 57.98
CA ASP A 443 8.78 -19.06 58.04
C ASP A 443 8.54 -17.65 58.64
N ASN A 444 7.33 -17.34 59.09
CA ASN A 444 7.03 -16.03 59.67
C ASN A 444 7.53 -15.80 61.11
N LYS A 445 8.15 -16.80 61.75
CA LYS A 445 8.56 -16.83 63.16
C LYS A 445 10.02 -17.27 63.36
N ASN A 446 10.55 -18.09 62.46
CA ASN A 446 11.89 -18.67 62.51
C ASN A 446 12.79 -18.05 61.43
N ALA A 447 13.92 -17.48 61.84
CA ALA A 447 14.87 -16.84 60.94
C ALA A 447 16.29 -16.80 61.50
N VAL A 448 17.27 -16.59 60.60
CA VAL A 448 18.59 -16.08 60.93
C VAL A 448 18.74 -14.70 60.32
N TRP A 449 19.25 -13.73 61.08
CA TRP A 449 19.48 -12.38 60.55
C TRP A 449 20.73 -11.73 61.10
N CYS A 450 21.29 -10.82 60.30
CA CYS A 450 22.50 -10.09 60.64
C CYS A 450 22.21 -8.59 60.63
N ASN A 451 22.76 -7.87 61.63
CA ASN A 451 22.73 -6.41 61.69
C ASN A 451 24.00 -5.88 62.38
N SER A 452 24.03 -4.57 62.68
CA SER A 452 25.17 -3.93 63.34
C SER A 452 25.51 -4.50 64.73
N SER A 453 24.58 -5.22 65.35
CA SER A 453 24.74 -5.84 66.67
C SER A 453 25.17 -7.31 66.59
N GLY A 454 25.32 -7.88 65.38
CA GLY A 454 25.81 -9.25 65.16
C GLY A 454 24.81 -10.15 64.45
N VAL A 455 24.94 -11.45 64.69
CA VAL A 455 24.09 -12.51 64.11
C VAL A 455 23.08 -12.98 65.16
N HIS A 456 21.82 -13.00 64.77
CA HIS A 456 20.68 -13.37 65.60
C HIS A 456 19.95 -14.55 64.97
N HIS A 457 19.31 -15.38 65.80
CA HIS A 457 18.52 -16.53 65.32
C HIS A 457 17.31 -16.79 66.21
N THR A 458 16.23 -17.28 65.60
CA THR A 458 15.06 -17.87 66.28
C THR A 458 14.80 -19.27 65.73
N GLY A 459 14.41 -20.21 66.60
CA GLY A 459 14.30 -21.63 66.29
C GLY A 459 15.48 -22.46 66.84
N SER A 460 15.57 -23.74 66.43
CA SER A 460 16.66 -24.64 66.83
C SER A 460 17.90 -24.44 65.92
N LYS A 461 19.09 -24.50 66.52
CA LYS A 461 20.36 -24.52 65.80
C LYS A 461 20.86 -25.96 65.76
N GLN A 462 20.86 -26.59 64.60
CA GLN A 462 21.30 -27.99 64.45
C GLN A 462 22.34 -28.11 63.34
N PHE A 463 23.32 -28.99 63.52
CA PHE A 463 24.18 -29.45 62.42
C PHE A 463 23.76 -30.86 62.05
N GLY A 464 23.51 -31.08 60.76
CA GLY A 464 23.15 -32.38 60.19
C GLY A 464 24.31 -32.96 59.40
N MET A 465 24.62 -34.23 59.59
CA MET A 465 25.63 -34.92 58.78
C MET A 465 25.28 -36.40 58.54
N PRO A 466 25.62 -36.94 57.36
CA PRO A 466 25.65 -38.39 57.18
C PRO A 466 26.82 -38.97 57.99
N VAL A 467 26.63 -40.15 58.56
CA VAL A 467 27.63 -40.84 59.38
C VAL A 467 28.05 -42.13 58.67
N PRO A 468 29.36 -42.32 58.36
CA PRO A 468 29.85 -43.52 57.71
C PRO A 468 29.43 -44.81 58.42
N GLY A 469 28.90 -45.78 57.68
CA GLY A 469 28.36 -47.05 58.22
C GLY A 469 26.96 -46.89 58.81
N GLU A 470 26.80 -46.00 59.80
CA GLU A 470 25.55 -45.87 60.56
C GLU A 470 24.37 -45.32 59.74
N THR A 471 24.60 -44.36 58.83
CA THR A 471 23.51 -43.85 57.98
C THR A 471 22.90 -44.97 57.13
N LYS A 472 23.70 -45.94 56.66
CA LYS A 472 23.20 -47.08 55.87
C LYS A 472 22.44 -48.07 56.75
N GLU A 473 22.97 -48.41 57.92
CA GLU A 473 22.34 -49.33 58.87
C GLU A 473 21.00 -48.80 59.40
N ARG A 474 20.89 -47.46 59.49
CA ARG A 474 19.68 -46.76 59.94
C ARG A 474 18.74 -46.37 58.79
N GLY A 475 18.82 -47.08 57.66
CA GLY A 475 17.86 -46.90 56.55
C GLY A 475 17.96 -45.55 55.84
N GLY A 476 19.11 -44.88 55.86
CA GLY A 476 19.35 -43.59 55.21
C GLY A 476 19.20 -42.35 56.10
N LEU A 477 18.95 -42.51 57.40
CA LEU A 477 18.82 -41.40 58.35
C LEU A 477 20.16 -40.68 58.57
N TRP A 478 20.10 -39.35 58.71
CA TRP A 478 21.23 -38.48 59.02
C TRP A 478 21.27 -38.18 60.52
N LEU A 479 22.47 -37.90 61.04
CA LEU A 479 22.67 -37.45 62.41
C LEU A 479 22.45 -35.94 62.46
N PHE A 480 21.52 -35.49 63.30
CA PHE A 480 21.34 -34.07 63.64
C PHE A 480 21.64 -33.85 65.12
N HIS A 481 22.44 -32.82 65.40
CA HIS A 481 22.86 -32.49 66.76
C HIS A 481 22.64 -31.00 67.00
N SER A 482 21.95 -30.65 68.09
CA SER A 482 21.80 -29.26 68.53
C SER A 482 23.18 -28.63 68.75
N SER A 483 23.51 -27.57 68.01
CA SER A 483 24.87 -27.02 67.89
C SER A 483 25.29 -26.14 69.08
N THR A 484 25.00 -26.56 70.31
CA THR A 484 25.44 -25.91 71.55
C THR A 484 26.29 -26.86 72.38
N GLU A 485 27.39 -27.40 71.82
CA GLU A 485 28.37 -28.27 72.52
C GLU A 485 27.78 -29.45 73.33
N SER A 486 26.51 -29.76 73.16
CA SER A 486 25.66 -30.59 74.02
C SER A 486 24.62 -31.28 73.15
N PRO A 487 24.26 -32.55 73.41
CA PRO A 487 23.17 -33.25 72.72
C PRO A 487 21.78 -32.68 73.04
N TYR A 488 21.72 -31.61 73.81
CA TYR A 488 20.51 -30.89 74.18
C TYR A 488 20.59 -29.44 73.73
N ASP A 489 19.44 -28.76 73.59
CA ASP A 489 19.38 -27.31 73.38
C ASP A 489 19.89 -26.57 74.63
N GLY A 490 21.21 -26.36 74.66
CA GLY A 490 21.95 -25.97 75.85
C GLY A 490 21.74 -24.51 76.24
N ILE A 491 21.72 -24.25 77.54
CA ILE A 491 21.80 -22.91 78.13
C ILE A 491 22.80 -22.92 79.28
N GLU A 492 23.51 -21.82 79.45
CA GLU A 492 24.58 -21.68 80.42
C GLU A 492 24.44 -20.34 81.16
N TYR A 493 24.71 -20.39 82.46
CA TYR A 493 24.80 -19.23 83.33
C TYR A 493 26.12 -19.29 84.07
N TRP A 494 26.89 -18.21 84.01
CA TRP A 494 28.19 -18.11 84.65
C TRP A 494 28.23 -16.87 85.52
N GLU A 495 28.57 -17.03 86.80
CA GLU A 495 28.74 -15.95 87.76
C GLU A 495 29.96 -16.19 88.67
N ASN A 496 30.45 -15.13 89.30
CA ASN A 496 31.40 -15.19 90.41
C ASN A 496 30.69 -14.90 91.73
N VAL A 497 30.64 -15.90 92.62
CA VAL A 497 29.97 -15.79 93.92
C VAL A 497 31.01 -15.65 95.03
N THR A 498 30.80 -14.73 95.97
CA THR A 498 31.67 -14.56 97.15
C THR A 498 31.10 -15.33 98.33
N LEU A 499 31.89 -16.25 98.89
CA LEU A 499 31.51 -17.04 100.06
C LEU A 499 31.62 -16.21 101.34
N ASP A 500 30.67 -16.38 102.25
CA ASP A 500 30.66 -15.70 103.54
C ASP A 500 31.76 -16.22 104.50
N SER A 501 31.76 -15.72 105.74
CA SER A 501 32.71 -16.15 106.78
C SER A 501 32.56 -17.62 107.20
N GLY A 502 31.42 -18.26 106.89
CA GLY A 502 31.19 -19.69 107.07
C GLY A 502 31.58 -20.53 105.85
N GLY A 503 31.94 -19.90 104.74
CA GLY A 503 32.24 -20.59 103.48
C GLY A 503 31.00 -20.91 102.65
N HIS A 504 29.90 -20.20 102.85
CA HIS A 504 28.64 -20.44 102.14
C HIS A 504 28.21 -19.25 101.28
N ALA A 505 27.53 -19.52 100.17
CA ALA A 505 26.77 -18.52 99.43
C ALA A 505 25.62 -19.16 98.67
N ARG A 506 24.59 -18.35 98.38
CA ARG A 506 23.46 -18.73 97.53
C ARG A 506 23.42 -17.82 96.31
N TRP A 507 23.29 -18.42 95.14
CA TRP A 507 23.09 -17.70 93.88
C TRP A 507 21.75 -18.07 93.27
N GLU A 508 20.82 -17.12 93.22
CA GLU A 508 19.54 -17.28 92.52
C GLU A 508 19.74 -17.13 91.00
N LEU A 509 19.23 -18.10 90.25
CA LEU A 509 19.23 -18.07 88.79
C LEU A 509 18.09 -17.16 88.28
N PRO A 510 18.17 -16.66 87.03
CA PRO A 510 17.09 -15.87 86.44
C PRO A 510 15.72 -16.54 86.55
N SER A 511 14.69 -15.77 86.89
CA SER A 511 13.34 -16.29 87.19
C SER A 511 12.65 -17.01 86.02
N TYR A 512 13.14 -16.84 84.79
CA TYR A 512 12.63 -17.55 83.63
C TYR A 512 13.24 -18.95 83.45
N VAL A 513 14.36 -19.27 84.12
CA VAL A 513 15.03 -20.58 84.04
C VAL A 513 14.05 -21.73 84.24
N PRO A 514 13.25 -21.79 85.34
CA PRO A 514 12.32 -22.90 85.53
C PRO A 514 11.18 -22.95 84.51
N LYS A 515 10.89 -21.82 83.83
CA LYS A 515 9.82 -21.71 82.83
C LYS A 515 10.22 -22.32 81.49
N ILE A 516 11.51 -22.25 81.17
CA ILE A 516 12.05 -22.76 79.91
C ILE A 516 12.89 -24.02 80.08
N ALA A 517 13.19 -24.47 81.30
CA ALA A 517 14.07 -25.62 81.53
C ALA A 517 13.46 -26.92 81.00
N SER A 518 14.30 -27.75 80.35
CA SER A 518 13.95 -29.12 80.01
C SER A 518 13.78 -29.95 81.28
N LYS A 519 12.70 -30.72 81.36
CA LYS A 519 12.44 -31.67 82.45
C LYS A 519 13.23 -32.97 82.28
N LYS A 520 13.69 -33.24 81.05
CA LYS A 520 14.30 -34.52 80.67
C LYS A 520 15.83 -34.44 80.67
N ALA A 521 16.42 -33.29 80.37
CA ALA A 521 17.86 -33.11 80.26
C ALA A 521 18.53 -32.99 81.64
N PRO A 522 19.79 -33.45 81.79
CA PRO A 522 20.58 -33.22 82.99
C PRO A 522 20.96 -31.74 83.13
N TRP A 523 21.06 -31.29 84.39
CA TRP A 523 21.64 -30.02 84.78
C TRP A 523 22.87 -30.27 85.63
N VAL A 524 23.93 -29.51 85.39
CA VAL A 524 25.22 -29.65 86.08
C VAL A 524 25.69 -28.31 86.61
N VAL A 525 26.41 -28.36 87.72
CA VAL A 525 27.08 -27.21 88.32
C VAL A 525 28.58 -27.49 88.36
N PHE A 526 29.35 -26.58 87.79
CA PHE A 526 30.81 -26.57 87.91
C PHE A 526 31.21 -25.41 88.81
N THR A 527 32.15 -25.65 89.72
CA THR A 527 32.69 -24.61 90.59
C THR A 527 34.21 -24.63 90.56
N SER A 528 34.84 -23.47 90.69
CA SER A 528 36.31 -23.35 90.74
C SER A 528 36.86 -23.61 92.14
N GLY A 529 38.17 -23.87 92.24
CA GLY A 529 38.89 -23.81 93.52
C GLY A 529 38.55 -24.92 94.52
N GLY A 530 37.96 -26.03 94.07
CA GLY A 530 37.59 -27.16 94.93
C GLY A 530 36.33 -26.92 95.78
N ALA A 531 35.59 -25.84 95.51
CA ALA A 531 34.27 -25.63 96.10
C ALA A 531 33.28 -26.70 95.64
N GLN A 532 32.14 -26.79 96.33
CA GLN A 532 31.01 -27.62 95.97
C GLN A 532 29.81 -26.74 95.66
N GLY A 533 29.15 -26.99 94.53
CA GLY A 533 27.88 -26.35 94.16
C GLY A 533 26.75 -27.37 94.11
N VAL A 534 25.60 -27.04 94.70
CA VAL A 534 24.38 -27.85 94.68
C VAL A 534 23.26 -27.03 94.05
N LEU A 535 22.70 -27.50 92.93
CA LEU A 535 21.54 -26.88 92.28
C LEU A 535 20.25 -27.34 92.93
N HIS A 536 19.39 -26.40 93.32
CA HIS A 536 18.07 -26.64 93.86
C HIS A 536 16.99 -26.27 92.82
N GLN A 537 16.23 -27.28 92.40
CA GLN A 537 15.18 -27.16 91.39
C GLN A 537 13.80 -27.14 92.06
N GLU A 538 13.23 -25.97 92.28
CA GLU A 538 11.95 -25.76 92.98
C GLU A 538 10.73 -25.98 92.06
N GLY A 539 10.82 -26.92 91.11
CA GLY A 539 9.78 -27.23 90.12
C GLY A 539 10.00 -26.61 88.74
N PHE A 540 9.01 -26.76 87.85
CA PHE A 540 9.09 -26.35 86.44
C PHE A 540 7.77 -25.71 85.98
N GLY A 541 7.86 -24.81 85.00
CA GLY A 541 6.70 -24.15 84.40
C GLY A 541 6.50 -22.70 84.84
N PRO A 542 5.45 -22.03 84.37
CA PRO A 542 5.26 -20.58 84.51
C PRO A 542 5.17 -20.09 85.95
N ASP A 543 4.67 -20.95 86.85
CA ASP A 543 4.42 -20.66 88.27
C ASP A 543 5.54 -21.13 89.21
N ALA A 544 6.61 -21.73 88.67
CA ALA A 544 7.70 -22.25 89.48
C ALA A 544 8.56 -21.12 90.08
N ALA A 545 9.00 -21.31 91.32
CA ALA A 545 9.91 -20.39 91.99
C ALA A 545 11.30 -20.41 91.32
N PRO A 546 12.07 -19.30 91.40
CA PRO A 546 13.44 -19.26 90.88
C PRO A 546 14.29 -20.38 91.47
N TRP A 547 15.05 -21.05 90.60
CA TRP A 547 16.06 -22.01 91.02
C TRP A 547 17.28 -21.30 91.61
N TYR A 548 18.04 -21.97 92.46
CA TYR A 548 19.25 -21.40 93.04
C TYR A 548 20.35 -22.46 93.22
N VAL A 549 21.59 -21.99 93.36
CA VAL A 549 22.75 -22.81 93.67
C VAL A 549 23.27 -22.46 95.04
N ASP A 550 23.37 -23.44 95.93
CA ASP A 550 24.10 -23.31 97.19
C ASP A 550 25.57 -23.72 96.95
N VAL A 551 26.49 -22.82 97.29
CA VAL A 551 27.93 -22.99 97.09
C VAL A 551 28.60 -23.07 98.45
N THR A 552 29.45 -24.08 98.64
CA THR A 552 30.23 -24.27 99.87
C THR A 552 31.72 -24.43 99.54
N GLY A 553 32.59 -23.74 100.27
CA GLY A 553 34.04 -23.76 100.02
C GLY A 553 34.83 -23.04 101.11
N ALA A 554 36.03 -22.56 100.77
CA ALA A 554 36.86 -21.83 101.70
C ALA A 554 36.23 -20.47 102.07
N PRO A 555 36.14 -20.09 103.35
CA PRO A 555 35.56 -18.81 103.79
C PRO A 555 36.17 -17.59 103.09
N ASN A 556 35.33 -16.59 102.79
CA ASN A 556 35.72 -15.31 102.17
C ASN A 556 36.46 -15.45 100.82
N THR A 557 36.27 -16.56 100.11
CA THR A 557 36.84 -16.74 98.76
C THR A 557 35.80 -16.47 97.68
N GLN A 558 36.27 -16.03 96.50
CA GLN A 558 35.44 -15.93 95.30
C GLN A 558 35.50 -17.26 94.55
N VAL A 559 34.32 -17.77 94.19
CA VAL A 559 34.15 -19.02 93.45
C VAL A 559 33.43 -18.70 92.15
N ALA A 560 34.05 -19.04 91.02
CA ALA A 560 33.37 -19.06 89.73
C ALA A 560 32.42 -20.25 89.68
N VAL A 561 31.17 -20.00 89.33
CA VAL A 561 30.10 -21.01 89.24
C VAL A 561 29.53 -20.99 87.83
N LEU A 562 29.53 -22.15 87.17
CA LEU A 562 28.86 -22.38 85.89
C LEU A 562 27.71 -23.36 86.09
N VAL A 563 26.49 -22.92 85.80
CA VAL A 563 25.32 -23.80 85.70
C VAL A 563 25.05 -24.04 84.22
N LYS A 564 25.05 -25.32 83.81
CA LYS A 564 24.76 -25.75 82.45
C LYS A 564 23.60 -26.74 82.44
N GLY A 565 22.64 -26.52 81.55
CA GLY A 565 21.48 -27.38 81.38
C GLY A 565 20.87 -27.24 79.99
N ALA A 566 19.65 -27.75 79.81
CA ALA A 566 18.92 -27.61 78.55
C ALA A 566 17.60 -26.86 78.72
N ARG A 567 17.16 -26.24 77.63
CA ARG A 567 15.87 -25.55 77.54
C ARG A 567 14.90 -26.24 76.59
N GLN A 568 13.62 -25.97 76.76
CA GLN A 568 12.56 -26.21 75.81
C GLN A 568 12.63 -25.16 74.70
N ILE A 569 12.23 -25.54 73.48
CA ILE A 569 12.23 -24.66 72.31
C ILE A 569 10.80 -24.24 72.00
N ASN A 570 10.63 -22.98 71.64
CA ASN A 570 9.35 -22.49 71.15
C ASN A 570 9.02 -23.15 69.81
N THR A 571 7.86 -23.79 69.72
CA THR A 571 7.37 -24.43 68.50
C THR A 571 6.18 -23.70 67.91
N GLU A 572 5.30 -23.15 68.76
CA GLU A 572 4.07 -22.52 68.32
C GLU A 572 3.75 -21.33 69.22
N TRP A 573 2.87 -20.45 68.73
CA TRP A 573 2.37 -19.32 69.53
C TRP A 573 0.87 -19.50 69.68
N THR A 574 0.33 -19.21 70.87
CA THR A 574 -1.11 -19.17 71.11
C THR A 574 -1.71 -17.93 70.45
N GLU A 575 -3.03 -17.92 70.24
CA GLU A 575 -3.74 -16.78 69.66
C GLU A 575 -3.60 -15.50 70.51
N ASP A 576 -3.40 -15.65 71.82
CA ASP A 576 -3.22 -14.56 72.78
C ASP A 576 -1.77 -14.02 72.83
N GLY A 577 -0.86 -14.58 72.03
CA GLY A 577 0.54 -14.15 71.92
C GLY A 577 1.50 -14.79 72.92
N ASP A 578 1.10 -15.87 73.60
CA ASP A 578 1.97 -16.69 74.45
C ASP A 578 2.66 -17.82 73.65
N VAL A 579 3.62 -18.51 74.25
CA VAL A 579 4.45 -19.52 73.57
C VAL A 579 4.11 -20.95 73.99
N ILE A 580 4.08 -21.86 73.02
CA ILE A 580 4.02 -23.30 73.23
C ILE A 580 5.44 -23.83 73.11
N LEU A 581 5.97 -24.31 74.23
CA LEU A 581 7.33 -24.84 74.31
C LEU A 581 7.31 -26.37 74.19
N ARG A 582 8.21 -26.92 73.36
CA ARG A 582 8.45 -28.35 73.24
C ARG A 582 9.83 -28.73 73.80
N ASP A 583 9.85 -29.80 74.58
CA ASP A 583 11.08 -30.37 75.15
C ASP A 583 11.62 -31.49 74.25
N TYR A 584 12.58 -31.15 73.39
CA TYR A 584 13.25 -32.08 72.47
C TYR A 584 14.31 -32.96 73.14
N ALA A 585 14.60 -32.77 74.43
CA ALA A 585 15.65 -33.53 75.08
C ALA A 585 15.37 -35.04 75.09
N ARG A 586 16.41 -35.83 74.79
CA ARG A 586 16.41 -37.30 74.67
C ARG A 586 15.56 -37.86 73.51
N GLU A 587 15.11 -37.05 72.58
CA GLU A 587 14.61 -37.56 71.30
C GLU A 587 15.77 -38.15 70.46
N SER A 588 15.46 -39.06 69.55
CA SER A 588 16.46 -39.67 68.67
C SER A 588 17.12 -38.58 67.81
N PRO A 589 18.46 -38.49 67.74
CA PRO A 589 19.16 -37.53 66.89
C PRO A 589 19.18 -37.95 65.41
N TRP A 590 18.60 -39.12 65.09
CA TRP A 590 18.53 -39.65 63.72
C TRP A 590 17.22 -39.25 63.07
N HIS A 591 17.31 -38.51 61.96
CA HIS A 591 16.17 -38.00 61.21
C HIS A 591 16.35 -38.21 59.71
N PRO A 592 15.26 -38.15 58.92
CA PRO A 592 15.37 -38.07 57.47
C PRO A 592 16.32 -36.94 57.07
N GLY A 593 17.18 -37.20 56.09
CA GLY A 593 18.11 -36.19 55.57
C GLY A 593 17.37 -35.06 54.84
N ILE A 594 18.14 -34.07 54.36
CA ILE A 594 17.59 -32.95 53.59
C ILE A 594 16.82 -33.51 52.39
N ALA A 595 15.54 -33.12 52.27
CA ALA A 595 14.73 -33.46 51.12
C ALA A 595 15.40 -32.89 49.85
N ALA A 596 15.71 -33.76 48.89
CA ALA A 596 16.19 -33.32 47.59
C ALA A 596 15.10 -32.48 46.90
N PRO A 597 15.45 -31.43 46.14
CA PRO A 597 14.48 -30.74 45.31
C PRO A 597 14.00 -31.70 44.20
N GLY A 598 12.84 -32.33 44.44
CA GLY A 598 12.02 -32.99 43.43
C GLY A 598 12.27 -34.48 43.19
N GLU A 599 11.47 -35.32 43.86
CA GLU A 599 10.56 -36.26 43.17
C GLU A 599 9.21 -36.19 43.89
N SER A 600 8.54 -35.03 43.77
CA SER A 600 7.16 -34.89 44.22
C SER A 600 6.24 -35.57 43.21
N ASN A 601 5.89 -36.84 43.47
CA ASN A 601 4.51 -37.24 43.23
C ASN A 601 3.72 -36.69 44.42
N ASP A 602 2.71 -35.89 44.12
CA ASP A 602 1.80 -35.26 45.07
C ASP A 602 1.49 -36.16 46.27
N GLU A 603 2.03 -35.78 47.43
CA GLU A 603 1.44 -36.03 48.75
C GLU A 603 2.14 -35.09 49.72
N ILE A 604 1.53 -33.91 49.91
CA ILE A 604 1.74 -33.11 51.12
C ILE A 604 1.32 -34.02 52.27
N LEU A 605 2.27 -34.75 52.84
CA LEU A 605 2.10 -35.40 54.15
C LEU A 605 2.14 -34.31 55.21
N GLY A 606 1.03 -33.60 55.31
CA GLY A 606 0.70 -32.80 56.46
C GLY A 606 0.51 -33.70 57.67
N GLY A 607 1.03 -33.23 58.80
CA GLY A 607 0.50 -33.55 60.12
C GLY A 607 0.78 -34.97 60.64
N GLY A 608 1.73 -35.03 61.58
CA GLY A 608 1.59 -35.88 62.76
C GLY A 608 1.81 -37.39 62.58
N LEU A 609 2.64 -37.89 63.50
CA LEU A 609 2.81 -39.29 63.91
C LEU A 609 3.74 -40.19 63.08
N TYR A 610 4.45 -41.00 63.88
CA TYR A 610 5.03 -42.31 63.60
C TYR A 610 6.53 -42.36 63.28
N GLY A 611 7.28 -42.75 64.32
CA GLY A 611 8.42 -43.66 64.15
C GLY A 611 7.97 -44.99 63.53
N PRO A 612 8.90 -45.87 63.13
CA PRO A 612 8.57 -47.03 62.31
C PRO A 612 7.55 -47.93 63.03
N ALA A 613 6.41 -48.16 62.36
CA ALA A 613 5.50 -49.23 62.74
C ALA A 613 6.24 -50.59 62.63
N PRO A 614 6.02 -51.54 63.55
CA PRO A 614 6.64 -52.85 63.46
C PRO A 614 6.21 -53.54 62.16
N ASN A 615 7.19 -54.08 61.43
CA ASN A 615 6.95 -54.78 60.18
C ASN A 615 6.05 -56.00 60.42
N ARG A 616 4.84 -55.99 59.85
CA ARG A 616 3.84 -57.07 60.01
C ARG A 616 4.17 -58.34 59.20
N ASN A 617 5.36 -58.41 58.58
CA ASN A 617 5.80 -59.55 57.76
C ASN A 617 7.15 -60.14 58.21
N ALA A 618 7.49 -60.11 59.51
CA ALA A 618 8.54 -60.99 60.02
C ALA A 618 7.99 -62.41 60.13
N LYS A 619 8.23 -63.24 59.11
CA LYS A 619 8.15 -64.70 59.27
C LYS A 619 9.18 -65.10 60.31
N GLU A 620 8.71 -65.78 61.36
CA GLU A 620 9.55 -66.55 62.27
C GLU A 620 10.44 -67.50 61.46
N ASN A 621 11.75 -67.37 61.64
CA ASN A 621 12.69 -68.46 61.35
C ASN A 621 13.13 -69.00 62.71
N PRO A 622 12.69 -70.19 63.13
CA PRO A 622 13.29 -70.88 64.25
C PRO A 622 14.60 -71.53 63.76
N HIS A 623 15.65 -71.43 64.58
CA HIS A 623 17.04 -71.83 64.33
C HIS A 623 17.95 -70.72 63.78
N GLU A 624 18.47 -69.88 64.67
CA GLU A 624 19.90 -69.77 65.03
C GLU A 624 20.07 -68.97 66.33
#